data_AF-A0A8S9UF10-F1
#
_entry.id   AF-A0A8S9UF10-F1
#
_cell.length_a   1.000
_cell.length_b   1.000
_cell.length_c   1.000
_cell.angle_alpha   90.00
_cell.angle_beta   90.00
_cell.angle_gamma   90.00
#
_symmetry.space_group_name_H-M   'P 1'
#
loop_
_entity.id
_entity.type
_entity.pdbx_description
1 polymer ?
#
loop_
_entity_poly.entity_id
_entity_poly.type
_entity_poly.pdbx_seq_one_letter_code
_entity_poly.pdbx_strand_id
1 'polypeptide(L)'
;MLAARAAANRKVADARRAKEANEWNVVHDVAPGEEGSDATAATPLNEEGGKVEEAAPQNEAKTLAPTTTPVDTSADAKDEVKKEEDSEKIRLIPLTDLTGFQLCYVRVANIAIGTLNNTWFNSIVMLCISWASLSVGLQTYPTLGESIILNDMDLFVLAVFILEAFIKIMAEGLYPWRFFTGKEMRWNCFDFAIIVMSLPIWGSALGGSSIAILRMLRLMRIMKLVKRIPQLYMIVMGLIGGLKSIGYIMLLLFLVFYLYAISGMYAWQDNDTFHFRSVPIAMITLFRMSTLENWAT
;
A
#
# COMPACT_ATOMS: atom_id res chain seq x y z
N MET A 1 33.42 -2.97 -38.19
CA MET A 1 32.11 -2.36 -37.85
C MET A 1 32.03 -1.85 -36.40
N LEU A 2 32.25 -2.69 -35.36
CA LEU A 2 32.07 -2.30 -33.94
C LEU A 2 32.70 -0.96 -33.53
N ALA A 3 33.97 -0.71 -33.89
CA ALA A 3 34.68 0.54 -33.54
C ALA A 3 33.98 1.82 -34.05
N ALA A 4 33.39 1.80 -35.24
CA ALA A 4 32.65 2.95 -35.79
C ALA A 4 31.37 3.24 -35.00
N ARG A 5 30.67 2.20 -34.52
CA ARG A 5 29.47 2.32 -33.68
C ARG A 5 29.82 2.87 -32.28
N ALA A 6 30.96 2.46 -31.73
CA ALA A 6 31.49 3.04 -30.49
C ALA A 6 31.86 4.52 -30.64
N ALA A 7 32.48 4.91 -31.77
CA ALA A 7 32.82 6.31 -32.05
C ALA A 7 31.56 7.20 -32.22
N ALA A 8 30.52 6.69 -32.89
CA ALA A 8 29.23 7.38 -33.02
C ALA A 8 28.57 7.60 -31.65
N ASN A 9 28.50 6.56 -30.81
CA ASN A 9 27.89 6.65 -29.48
C ASN A 9 28.62 7.66 -28.56
N ARG A 10 29.95 7.78 -28.67
CA ARG A 10 30.72 8.80 -27.93
C ARG A 10 30.31 10.21 -28.36
N LYS A 11 30.32 10.52 -29.66
CA LYS A 11 29.89 11.84 -30.18
C LYS A 11 28.49 12.25 -29.71
N VAL A 12 27.55 11.30 -29.64
CA VAL A 12 26.19 11.56 -29.13
C VAL A 12 26.18 11.85 -27.62
N ALA A 13 26.96 11.10 -26.83
CA ALA A 13 27.09 11.34 -25.39
C ALA A 13 27.78 12.69 -25.08
N ASP A 14 28.81 13.05 -25.84
CA ASP A 14 29.56 14.29 -25.63
C ASP A 14 28.73 15.52 -26.05
N ALA A 15 27.98 15.44 -27.15
CA ALA A 15 27.02 16.46 -27.55
C ALA A 15 25.88 16.65 -26.53
N ARG A 16 25.42 15.55 -25.89
CA ARG A 16 24.43 15.62 -24.82
C ARG A 16 24.96 16.36 -23.59
N ARG A 17 26.17 16.04 -23.11
CA ARG A 17 26.79 16.75 -21.98
C ARG A 17 26.99 18.24 -22.26
N ALA A 18 27.35 18.60 -23.50
CA ALA A 18 27.50 20.01 -23.89
C ALA A 18 26.17 20.79 -23.78
N LYS A 19 25.04 20.15 -24.13
CA LYS A 19 23.71 20.75 -23.95
C LYS A 19 23.33 20.87 -22.47
N GLU A 20 23.53 19.80 -21.70
CA GLU A 20 23.24 19.76 -20.25
C GLU A 20 24.07 20.81 -19.47
N ALA A 21 25.34 21.02 -19.84
CA ALA A 21 26.19 22.06 -19.25
C ALA A 21 25.73 23.49 -19.61
N ASN A 22 25.30 23.71 -20.86
CA ASN A 22 24.79 25.02 -21.29
C ASN A 22 23.43 25.35 -20.63
N GLU A 23 22.57 24.35 -20.42
CA GLU A 23 21.33 24.50 -19.65
C GLU A 23 21.60 24.82 -18.18
N TRP A 24 22.62 24.19 -17.57
CA TRP A 24 23.01 24.47 -16.19
C TRP A 24 23.54 25.91 -16.00
N ASN A 25 24.33 26.43 -16.94
CA ASN A 25 24.84 27.81 -16.87
C ASN A 25 23.70 28.84 -16.91
N VAL A 26 22.75 28.67 -17.84
CA VAL A 26 21.57 29.56 -17.99
C VAL A 26 20.69 29.59 -16.73
N VAL A 27 20.65 28.51 -15.95
CA VAL A 27 19.89 28.45 -14.69
C VAL A 27 20.60 29.18 -13.54
N HIS A 28 21.93 29.30 -13.57
CA HIS A 28 22.72 29.84 -12.46
C HIS A 28 23.27 31.27 -12.66
N ASP A 29 23.14 31.87 -13.85
CA ASP A 29 23.47 33.27 -14.11
C ASP A 29 22.43 34.29 -13.57
N VAL A 30 21.48 33.85 -12.73
CA VAL A 30 20.55 34.75 -12.01
C VAL A 30 21.26 35.40 -10.82
N ALA A 31 21.65 36.66 -10.98
CA ALA A 31 22.35 37.42 -9.93
C ALA A 31 21.51 37.57 -8.65
N PRO A 32 22.12 37.47 -7.45
CA PRO A 32 21.40 37.59 -6.18
C PRO A 32 21.00 39.06 -5.92
N GLY A 33 19.69 39.30 -5.76
CA GLY A 33 19.18 40.54 -5.19
C GLY A 33 19.39 40.59 -3.68
N GLU A 34 19.62 41.79 -3.15
CA GLU A 34 19.91 42.00 -1.73
C GLU A 34 18.63 42.01 -0.88
N GLU A 35 18.51 41.12 0.11
CA GLU A 35 17.51 41.24 1.18
C GLU A 35 18.14 41.94 2.40
N GLY A 36 17.88 43.24 2.52
CA GLY A 36 18.29 44.04 3.67
C GLY A 36 17.28 44.00 4.81
N SER A 37 17.75 43.80 6.04
CA SER A 37 16.95 43.98 7.25
C SER A 37 16.96 45.46 7.66
N ASP A 38 15.79 46.03 7.92
CA ASP A 38 15.53 46.68 9.21
C ASP A 38 14.04 47.04 9.39
N ALA A 39 13.66 47.40 10.62
CA ALA A 39 12.31 47.85 10.95
C ALA A 39 12.29 49.31 11.44
N THR A 40 11.34 50.14 10.99
CA THR A 40 10.63 51.14 11.83
C THR A 40 9.55 51.94 11.09
N ALA A 41 8.45 52.20 11.81
CA ALA A 41 7.63 53.43 11.88
C ALA A 41 6.97 54.13 10.64
N ALA A 42 5.83 54.77 10.94
CA ALA A 42 5.22 55.96 10.31
C ALA A 42 4.46 55.85 8.96
N THR A 43 3.13 55.76 9.07
CA THR A 43 2.13 56.46 8.22
C THR A 43 2.43 57.98 8.19
N PRO A 44 2.14 58.76 7.11
CA PRO A 44 0.74 59.12 6.78
C PRO A 44 0.37 59.55 5.32
N LEU A 45 -0.95 59.41 5.01
CA LEU A 45 -1.83 60.31 4.21
C LEU A 45 -1.73 60.50 2.67
N ASN A 46 -2.93 60.72 2.07
CA ASN A 46 -3.28 61.47 0.84
C ASN A 46 -2.89 60.89 -0.55
N GLU A 47 -3.63 61.11 -1.66
CA GLU A 47 -4.95 61.78 -1.86
C GLU A 47 -5.75 61.24 -3.08
N GLU A 48 -6.86 61.94 -3.42
CA GLU A 48 -8.00 61.55 -4.26
C GLU A 48 -7.82 61.60 -5.81
N GLY A 49 -8.84 61.08 -6.53
CA GLY A 49 -9.17 61.45 -7.92
C GLY A 49 -8.51 60.62 -9.04
N GLY A 50 -9.05 60.56 -10.27
CA GLY A 50 -10.31 61.13 -10.76
C GLY A 50 -10.40 61.17 -12.31
N LYS A 51 -11.32 60.37 -12.87
CA LYS A 51 -12.04 60.44 -14.17
C LYS A 51 -11.84 61.66 -15.12
N VAL A 52 -11.94 61.55 -16.47
CA VAL A 52 -12.28 60.39 -17.36
C VAL A 52 -11.21 60.17 -18.49
N GLU A 53 -11.33 60.32 -19.84
CA GLU A 53 -12.39 60.67 -20.84
C GLU A 53 -12.09 60.02 -22.24
N GLU A 54 -12.46 60.63 -23.38
CA GLU A 54 -12.55 60.03 -24.73
C GLU A 54 -11.26 60.01 -25.59
N ALA A 55 -11.13 59.00 -26.49
CA ALA A 55 -11.14 59.19 -27.97
C ALA A 55 -10.91 57.87 -28.77
N ALA A 56 -11.60 57.74 -29.92
CA ALA A 56 -11.47 56.67 -30.94
C ALA A 56 -11.91 57.27 -32.31
N PRO A 57 -11.59 56.72 -33.51
CA PRO A 57 -11.37 55.29 -33.81
C PRO A 57 -10.24 54.94 -34.83
N GLN A 58 -10.12 53.62 -35.11
CA GLN A 58 -9.81 52.92 -36.39
C GLN A 58 -9.08 53.69 -37.52
N ASN A 59 -8.09 53.11 -38.23
CA ASN A 59 -8.07 51.74 -38.79
C ASN A 59 -6.65 51.26 -39.18
N GLU A 60 -6.49 49.94 -39.41
CA GLU A 60 -5.45 49.27 -40.23
C GLU A 60 -3.93 49.41 -39.85
N ALA A 61 -3.07 48.38 -39.91
CA ALA A 61 -3.31 46.94 -40.08
C ALA A 61 -2.12 46.07 -39.59
N LYS A 62 -2.44 44.92 -38.97
CA LYS A 62 -1.81 43.58 -39.15
C LYS A 62 -0.27 43.44 -38.95
N THR A 63 0.15 42.74 -37.89
CA THR A 63 0.85 41.41 -37.91
C THR A 63 1.38 41.03 -36.49
N LEU A 64 1.46 39.73 -36.18
CA LEU A 64 2.06 39.10 -34.97
C LEU A 64 1.37 39.42 -33.61
N ALA A 65 0.57 38.45 -33.13
CA ALA A 65 0.15 38.33 -31.73
C ALA A 65 0.96 37.21 -31.04
N PRO A 66 1.23 37.29 -29.72
CA PRO A 66 1.92 36.22 -29.00
C PRO A 66 1.01 35.01 -28.76
N THR A 67 1.45 33.82 -29.16
CA THR A 67 0.72 32.58 -28.87
C THR A 67 0.95 32.14 -27.43
N THR A 68 0.04 32.51 -26.53
CA THR A 68 -0.10 31.84 -25.23
C THR A 68 -0.58 30.41 -25.46
N THR A 69 0.31 29.44 -25.28
CA THR A 69 -0.08 28.03 -25.16
C THR A 69 -0.42 27.72 -23.70
N PRO A 70 -1.59 27.15 -23.40
CA PRO A 70 -1.83 26.59 -22.07
C PRO A 70 -0.94 25.36 -21.89
N VAL A 71 -0.37 25.19 -20.69
CA VAL A 71 0.36 23.96 -20.35
C VAL A 71 -0.65 22.91 -19.91
N ASP A 72 -0.86 21.88 -20.74
CA ASP A 72 -1.86 20.82 -20.53
C ASP A 72 -1.47 19.79 -19.46
N THR A 73 -1.08 20.25 -18.26
CA THR A 73 -0.68 19.42 -17.11
C THR A 73 -1.76 18.42 -16.66
N SER A 74 -3.01 18.58 -17.12
CA SER A 74 -4.12 17.66 -16.82
C SER A 74 -4.25 16.47 -17.79
N ALA A 75 -3.53 16.48 -18.92
CA ALA A 75 -3.51 15.40 -19.90
C ALA A 75 -2.45 14.35 -19.53
N ASP A 76 -1.17 14.75 -19.42
CA ASP A 76 -0.08 13.83 -19.06
C ASP A 76 -0.33 13.13 -17.72
N ALA A 77 -0.81 13.83 -16.69
CA ALA A 77 -1.15 13.21 -15.41
C ALA A 77 -2.22 12.12 -15.52
N LYS A 78 -3.15 12.20 -16.49
CA LYS A 78 -4.13 11.15 -16.76
C LYS A 78 -3.53 10.01 -17.59
N ASP A 79 -2.72 10.32 -18.59
CA ASP A 79 -2.09 9.29 -19.42
C ASP A 79 -0.91 8.58 -18.73
N GLU A 80 -0.30 9.15 -17.68
CA GLU A 80 0.60 8.44 -16.76
C GLU A 80 -0.15 7.49 -15.83
N VAL A 81 -1.20 7.93 -15.13
CA VAL A 81 -2.07 7.05 -14.32
C VAL A 81 -2.62 5.89 -15.16
N LYS A 82 -3.02 6.17 -16.39
CA LYS A 82 -3.52 5.16 -17.34
C LYS A 82 -2.43 4.23 -17.88
N LYS A 83 -1.17 4.68 -18.01
CA LYS A 83 -0.01 3.80 -18.27
C LYS A 83 0.32 2.91 -17.07
N GLU A 84 0.07 3.37 -15.83
CA GLU A 84 0.18 2.52 -14.65
C GLU A 84 -0.95 1.48 -14.61
N GLU A 85 -2.21 1.86 -14.86
CA GLU A 85 -3.32 0.90 -15.01
C GLU A 85 -3.08 -0.13 -16.13
N ASP A 86 -2.54 0.27 -17.29
CA ASP A 86 -2.16 -0.66 -18.37
C ASP A 86 -0.89 -1.47 -18.06
N SER A 87 -0.12 -1.11 -17.02
CA SER A 87 1.06 -1.85 -16.57
C SER A 87 0.77 -2.80 -15.40
N GLU A 88 -0.31 -2.58 -14.63
CA GLU A 88 -0.82 -3.53 -13.63
C GLU A 88 -1.46 -4.77 -14.29
N LYS A 89 -1.90 -4.66 -15.55
CA LYS A 89 -2.44 -5.78 -16.34
C LYS A 89 -1.35 -6.83 -16.59
N ILE A 90 -1.57 -8.04 -16.09
CA ILE A 90 -0.65 -9.18 -16.27
C ILE A 90 -0.46 -9.43 -17.77
N ARG A 91 0.75 -9.13 -18.27
CA ARG A 91 1.06 -9.24 -19.69
C ARG A 91 1.06 -10.71 -20.12
N LEU A 92 0.30 -11.00 -21.18
CA LEU A 92 0.19 -12.32 -21.80
C LEU A 92 1.58 -12.89 -22.13
N ILE A 93 1.75 -14.18 -21.87
CA ILE A 93 3.02 -14.88 -22.10
C ILE A 93 3.18 -15.07 -23.62
N PRO A 94 4.27 -14.59 -24.25
CA PRO A 94 4.49 -14.76 -25.69
C PRO A 94 4.67 -16.25 -26.03
N LEU A 95 3.99 -16.72 -27.07
CA LEU A 95 3.95 -18.14 -27.46
C LEU A 95 5.15 -18.60 -28.30
N THR A 96 6.20 -17.78 -28.42
CA THR A 96 7.43 -18.09 -29.16
C THR A 96 8.19 -19.23 -28.50
N ASP A 97 8.57 -20.23 -29.30
CA ASP A 97 9.42 -21.38 -28.95
C ASP A 97 8.85 -22.38 -27.91
N LEU A 98 7.52 -22.53 -27.83
CA LEU A 98 6.86 -23.52 -26.98
C LEU A 98 6.40 -24.77 -27.75
N THR A 99 6.63 -25.96 -27.19
CA THR A 99 6.23 -27.25 -27.80
C THR A 99 5.14 -27.97 -27.02
N GLY A 100 4.22 -28.63 -27.74
CA GLY A 100 3.27 -29.62 -27.23
C GLY A 100 2.57 -29.25 -25.91
N PHE A 101 2.91 -29.96 -24.83
CA PHE A 101 2.28 -29.81 -23.52
C PHE A 101 2.53 -28.42 -22.89
N GLN A 102 3.69 -27.80 -23.15
CA GLN A 102 3.99 -26.43 -22.71
C GLN A 102 3.10 -25.40 -23.41
N LEU A 103 2.87 -25.59 -24.72
CA LEU A 103 1.98 -24.74 -25.50
C LEU A 103 0.53 -24.85 -25.01
N CYS A 104 0.08 -26.07 -24.68
CA CYS A 104 -1.24 -26.30 -24.09
C CYS A 104 -1.37 -25.61 -22.72
N TYR A 105 -0.38 -25.79 -21.83
CA TYR A 105 -0.34 -25.14 -20.53
C TYR A 105 -0.37 -23.61 -20.66
N VAL A 106 0.44 -23.01 -21.54
CA VAL A 106 0.46 -21.55 -21.72
C VAL A 106 -0.80 -21.02 -22.41
N ARG A 107 -1.51 -21.84 -23.20
CA ARG A 107 -2.86 -21.50 -23.70
C ARG A 107 -3.86 -21.42 -22.54
N VAL A 108 -3.83 -22.36 -21.60
CA VAL A 108 -4.64 -22.32 -20.37
C VAL A 108 -4.22 -21.15 -19.47
N ALA A 109 -2.92 -20.89 -19.30
CA ALA A 109 -2.41 -19.75 -18.54
C ALA A 109 -2.87 -18.41 -19.13
N ASN A 110 -2.81 -18.23 -20.45
CA ASN A 110 -3.30 -17.01 -21.11
C ASN A 110 -4.84 -16.85 -21.03
N ILE A 111 -5.60 -17.95 -20.96
CA ILE A 111 -7.04 -17.91 -20.64
C ILE A 111 -7.26 -17.52 -19.16
N ALA A 112 -6.48 -18.07 -18.24
CA ALA A 112 -6.52 -17.71 -16.81
C ALA A 112 -6.17 -16.23 -16.58
N ILE A 113 -5.14 -15.71 -17.26
CA ILE A 113 -4.81 -14.28 -17.30
C ILE A 113 -5.99 -13.46 -17.83
N GLY A 114 -6.61 -13.88 -18.94
CA GLY A 114 -7.81 -13.22 -19.49
C GLY A 114 -9.00 -13.20 -18.53
N THR A 115 -9.19 -14.27 -17.73
CA THR A 115 -10.21 -14.33 -16.67
C THR A 115 -9.85 -13.44 -15.47
N LEU A 116 -8.59 -13.46 -15.01
CA LEU A 116 -8.12 -12.67 -13.87
C LEU A 116 -8.10 -11.16 -14.18
N ASN A 117 -7.86 -10.78 -15.44
CA ASN A 117 -7.89 -9.40 -15.92
C ASN A 117 -9.32 -8.87 -16.12
N ASN A 118 -10.36 -9.71 -15.98
CA ASN A 118 -11.74 -9.28 -16.11
C ASN A 118 -12.26 -8.66 -14.80
N THR A 119 -12.61 -7.37 -14.84
CA THR A 119 -13.14 -6.61 -13.70
C THR A 119 -14.44 -7.20 -13.13
N TRP A 120 -15.23 -7.91 -13.93
CA TRP A 120 -16.44 -8.61 -13.48
C TRP A 120 -16.11 -9.83 -12.61
N PHE A 121 -15.10 -10.62 -13.00
CA PHE A 121 -14.60 -11.74 -12.19
C PHE A 121 -14.03 -11.24 -10.86
N ASN A 122 -13.24 -10.16 -10.89
CA ASN A 122 -12.72 -9.54 -9.68
C ASN A 122 -13.83 -8.94 -8.78
N SER A 123 -14.92 -8.44 -9.37
CA SER A 123 -16.10 -7.99 -8.62
C SER A 123 -16.88 -9.14 -7.97
N ILE A 124 -17.06 -10.27 -8.66
CA ILE A 124 -17.70 -11.46 -8.08
C ILE A 124 -16.88 -11.98 -6.90
N VAL A 125 -15.57 -12.15 -7.05
CA VAL A 125 -14.75 -12.66 -5.96
C VAL A 125 -14.63 -11.65 -4.81
N MET A 126 -14.78 -10.33 -5.05
CA MET A 126 -14.99 -9.35 -3.96
C MET A 126 -16.28 -9.62 -3.18
N LEU A 127 -17.39 -9.84 -3.89
CA LEU A 127 -18.69 -10.13 -3.27
C LEU A 127 -18.65 -11.45 -2.48
N CYS A 128 -17.93 -12.46 -2.98
CA CYS A 128 -17.65 -13.69 -2.22
C CYS A 128 -16.81 -13.43 -0.95
N ILE A 129 -15.80 -12.56 -0.99
CA ILE A 129 -14.99 -12.20 0.20
C ILE A 129 -15.80 -11.42 1.24
N SER A 130 -16.64 -10.47 0.82
CA SER A 130 -17.48 -9.70 1.74
C SER A 130 -18.60 -10.57 2.34
N TRP A 131 -19.27 -11.40 1.53
CA TRP A 131 -20.27 -12.37 2.01
C TRP A 131 -19.67 -13.39 2.98
N ALA A 132 -18.47 -13.92 2.67
CA ALA A 132 -17.74 -14.81 3.56
C ALA A 132 -17.45 -14.15 4.92
N SER A 133 -16.99 -12.90 4.90
CA SER A 133 -16.64 -12.16 6.11
C SER A 133 -17.87 -11.86 6.96
N LEU A 134 -18.99 -11.50 6.32
CA LEU A 134 -20.29 -11.33 6.98
C LEU A 134 -20.81 -12.63 7.58
N SER A 135 -20.69 -13.76 6.87
CA SER A 135 -21.10 -15.09 7.34
C SER A 135 -20.36 -15.50 8.62
N VAL A 136 -19.04 -15.30 8.71
CA VAL A 136 -18.29 -15.60 9.95
C VAL A 136 -18.68 -14.64 11.09
N GLY A 137 -19.04 -13.39 10.79
CA GLY A 137 -19.67 -12.49 11.74
C GLY A 137 -20.99 -13.03 12.29
N LEU A 138 -21.87 -13.57 11.43
CA LEU A 138 -23.12 -14.20 11.85
C LEU A 138 -22.88 -15.50 12.66
N GLN A 139 -21.88 -16.31 12.30
CA GLN A 139 -21.48 -17.51 13.06
C GLN A 139 -20.94 -17.20 14.46
N THR A 140 -20.60 -15.94 14.76
CA THR A 140 -20.16 -15.52 16.11
C THR A 140 -21.32 -15.51 17.12
N TYR A 141 -22.58 -15.43 16.65
CA TYR A 141 -23.75 -15.59 17.52
C TYR A 141 -24.01 -17.07 17.82
N PRO A 142 -24.13 -17.49 19.10
CA PRO A 142 -24.23 -18.90 19.46
C PRO A 142 -25.51 -19.59 18.96
N THR A 143 -26.55 -18.82 18.64
CA THR A 143 -27.81 -19.30 18.04
C THR A 143 -27.72 -19.56 16.53
N LEU A 144 -26.69 -19.05 15.86
CA LEU A 144 -26.52 -19.15 14.40
C LEU A 144 -25.30 -20.00 14.00
N GLY A 145 -24.27 -20.09 14.86
CA GLY A 145 -23.01 -20.79 14.58
C GLY A 145 -23.10 -22.29 14.29
N GLU A 146 -24.21 -22.96 14.65
CA GLU A 146 -24.46 -24.37 14.34
C GLU A 146 -25.42 -24.58 13.15
N SER A 147 -25.87 -23.51 12.49
CA SER A 147 -26.77 -23.64 11.34
C SER A 147 -26.05 -24.24 10.12
N ILE A 148 -26.55 -25.38 9.65
CA ILE A 148 -26.01 -26.15 8.52
C ILE A 148 -25.80 -25.25 7.29
N ILE A 149 -26.76 -24.36 7.02
CA ILE A 149 -26.74 -23.40 5.91
C ILE A 149 -25.50 -22.47 5.95
N LEU A 150 -25.09 -21.98 7.12
CA LEU A 150 -23.90 -21.11 7.23
C LEU A 150 -22.59 -21.90 7.08
N ASN A 151 -22.57 -23.17 7.50
CA ASN A 151 -21.42 -24.05 7.29
C ASN A 151 -21.24 -24.43 5.82
N ASP A 152 -22.32 -24.78 5.12
CA ASP A 152 -22.31 -25.11 3.69
C ASP A 152 -21.95 -23.88 2.83
N MET A 153 -22.39 -22.68 3.24
CA MET A 153 -21.98 -21.42 2.63
C MET A 153 -20.48 -21.13 2.81
N ASP A 154 -19.89 -21.42 3.97
CA ASP A 154 -18.44 -21.26 4.18
C ASP A 154 -17.63 -22.29 3.38
N LEU A 155 -18.15 -23.53 3.22
CA LEU A 155 -17.54 -24.55 2.36
C LEU A 155 -17.58 -24.15 0.87
N PHE A 156 -18.71 -23.61 0.39
CA PHE A 156 -18.84 -23.08 -0.97
C PHE A 156 -17.87 -21.92 -1.23
N VAL A 157 -17.81 -20.97 -0.29
CA VAL A 157 -16.85 -19.86 -0.29
C VAL A 157 -15.40 -20.36 -0.35
N LEU A 158 -15.06 -21.38 0.45
CA LEU A 158 -13.72 -21.96 0.46
C LEU A 158 -13.37 -22.62 -0.88
N ALA A 159 -14.32 -23.31 -1.52
CA ALA A 159 -14.14 -23.86 -2.86
C ALA A 159 -13.89 -22.76 -3.91
N VAL A 160 -14.58 -21.62 -3.83
CA VAL A 160 -14.31 -20.45 -4.68
C VAL A 160 -12.90 -19.89 -4.45
N PHE A 161 -12.38 -19.86 -3.22
CA PHE A 161 -11.00 -19.42 -2.97
C PHE A 161 -9.93 -20.42 -3.41
N ILE A 162 -10.19 -21.73 -3.29
CA ILE A 162 -9.31 -22.76 -3.85
C ILE A 162 -9.22 -22.59 -5.37
N LEU A 163 -10.36 -22.35 -6.04
CA LEU A 163 -10.41 -22.07 -7.47
C LEU A 163 -9.72 -20.74 -7.84
N GLU A 164 -9.92 -19.66 -7.08
CA GLU A 164 -9.22 -18.38 -7.25
C GLU A 164 -7.70 -18.55 -7.19
N ALA A 165 -7.19 -19.24 -6.17
CA ALA A 165 -5.76 -19.48 -6.00
C ALA A 165 -5.19 -20.39 -7.10
N PHE A 166 -5.94 -21.41 -7.53
CA PHE A 166 -5.55 -22.29 -8.63
C PHE A 166 -5.46 -21.55 -9.97
N ILE A 167 -6.42 -20.65 -10.26
CA ILE A 167 -6.41 -19.77 -11.45
C ILE A 167 -5.19 -18.83 -11.42
N LYS A 168 -4.84 -18.25 -10.26
CA LYS A 168 -3.61 -17.44 -10.11
C LYS A 168 -2.35 -18.27 -10.41
N ILE A 169 -2.19 -19.42 -9.76
CA ILE A 169 -1.02 -20.32 -9.96
C ILE A 169 -0.88 -20.76 -11.42
N MET A 170 -2.00 -20.94 -12.15
CA MET A 170 -1.96 -21.18 -13.61
C MET A 170 -1.56 -19.94 -14.41
N ALA A 171 -2.04 -18.75 -14.04
CA ALA A 171 -1.69 -17.48 -14.67
C ALA A 171 -0.20 -17.12 -14.55
N GLU A 172 0.50 -17.60 -13.51
CA GLU A 172 1.97 -17.50 -13.39
C GLU A 172 2.76 -18.23 -14.50
N GLY A 173 2.10 -19.06 -15.31
CA GLY A 173 2.69 -19.68 -16.50
C GLY A 173 3.63 -20.85 -16.20
N LEU A 174 4.64 -21.04 -17.06
CA LEU A 174 5.59 -22.17 -17.02
C LEU A 174 6.41 -22.29 -15.73
N TYR A 175 6.34 -21.30 -14.84
CA TYR A 175 7.05 -21.28 -13.57
C TYR A 175 6.04 -21.07 -12.42
N PRO A 176 5.23 -22.09 -12.05
CA PRO A 176 4.30 -21.98 -10.91
C PRO A 176 5.03 -21.68 -9.59
N TRP A 177 6.31 -22.06 -9.47
CA TRP A 177 7.19 -21.64 -8.38
C TRP A 177 7.32 -20.11 -8.23
N ARG A 178 7.08 -19.33 -9.29
CA ARG A 178 7.09 -17.86 -9.24
C ARG A 178 5.99 -17.28 -8.34
N PHE A 179 4.90 -18.01 -8.11
CA PHE A 179 3.89 -17.64 -7.11
C PHE A 179 4.50 -17.54 -5.69
N PHE A 180 5.51 -18.37 -5.41
CA PHE A 180 6.24 -18.42 -4.14
C PHE A 180 7.61 -17.71 -4.16
N THR A 181 8.04 -17.16 -5.29
CA THR A 181 9.37 -16.50 -5.44
C THR A 181 9.28 -15.09 -6.05
N GLY A 182 8.10 -14.63 -6.44
CA GLY A 182 7.86 -13.32 -7.05
C GLY A 182 7.79 -12.15 -6.06
N LYS A 183 7.65 -10.93 -6.60
CA LYS A 183 7.51 -9.67 -5.83
C LYS A 183 6.36 -9.71 -4.80
N GLU A 184 5.33 -10.52 -5.05
CA GLU A 184 4.17 -10.70 -4.18
C GLU A 184 4.19 -11.96 -3.30
N MET A 185 5.31 -12.70 -3.25
CA MET A 185 5.50 -13.93 -2.45
C MET A 185 4.83 -13.85 -1.07
N ARG A 186 5.06 -12.75 -0.34
CA ARG A 186 4.55 -12.55 1.03
C ARG A 186 3.02 -12.59 1.11
N TRP A 187 2.34 -12.05 0.10
CA TRP A 187 0.87 -12.00 0.04
C TRP A 187 0.27 -13.27 -0.54
N ASN A 188 0.90 -13.85 -1.55
CA ASN A 188 0.41 -15.07 -2.20
C ASN A 188 0.61 -16.30 -1.29
N CYS A 189 1.72 -16.36 -0.55
CA CYS A 189 1.95 -17.37 0.50
C CYS A 189 0.95 -17.20 1.66
N PHE A 190 0.60 -15.97 2.05
CA PHE A 190 -0.39 -15.71 3.11
C PHE A 190 -1.83 -16.08 2.69
N ASP A 191 -2.23 -15.79 1.44
CA ASP A 191 -3.51 -16.24 0.86
C ASP A 191 -3.58 -17.80 0.86
N PHE A 192 -2.51 -18.45 0.37
CA PHE A 192 -2.40 -19.91 0.39
C PHE A 192 -2.45 -20.50 1.81
N ALA A 193 -1.78 -19.88 2.78
CA ALA A 193 -1.82 -20.31 4.18
C ALA A 193 -3.21 -20.20 4.80
N ILE A 194 -3.98 -19.15 4.48
CA ILE A 194 -5.40 -19.03 4.89
C ILE A 194 -6.23 -20.16 4.28
N ILE A 195 -6.06 -20.46 3.00
CA ILE A 195 -6.79 -21.54 2.31
C ILE A 195 -6.48 -22.89 2.97
N VAL A 196 -5.19 -23.21 3.18
CA VAL A 196 -4.76 -24.45 3.83
C VAL A 196 -5.32 -24.56 5.25
N MET A 197 -5.18 -23.52 6.09
CA MET A 197 -5.70 -23.52 7.47
C MET A 197 -7.23 -23.56 7.54
N SER A 198 -7.93 -23.09 6.50
CA SER A 198 -9.40 -23.13 6.45
C SER A 198 -9.98 -24.49 6.07
N LEU A 199 -9.17 -25.46 5.62
CA LEU A 199 -9.67 -26.80 5.25
C LEU A 199 -10.31 -27.50 6.46
N PRO A 200 -11.51 -28.10 6.30
CA PRO A 200 -12.22 -28.75 7.41
C PRO A 200 -11.48 -29.98 7.98
N ILE A 201 -10.54 -30.53 7.21
CA ILE A 201 -9.66 -31.65 7.58
C ILE A 201 -8.92 -31.37 8.90
N TRP A 202 -8.46 -30.14 9.13
CA TRP A 202 -7.78 -29.77 10.38
C TRP A 202 -8.71 -29.82 11.59
N GLY A 203 -10.02 -29.61 11.39
CA GLY A 203 -11.02 -29.66 12.47
C GLY A 203 -11.36 -31.09 12.92
N SER A 204 -11.13 -32.11 12.09
CA SER A 204 -11.24 -33.51 12.51
C SER A 204 -9.90 -34.12 12.96
N ALA A 205 -8.77 -33.61 12.44
CA ALA A 205 -7.44 -34.06 12.82
C ALA A 205 -6.90 -33.44 14.11
N LEU A 206 -7.34 -32.22 14.47
CA LEU A 206 -6.92 -31.49 15.68
C LEU A 206 -8.11 -31.33 16.64
N GLY A 207 -7.94 -31.75 17.89
CA GLY A 207 -9.03 -31.87 18.87
C GLY A 207 -9.72 -30.55 19.28
N GLY A 208 -10.74 -30.66 20.13
CA GLY A 208 -11.73 -29.61 20.47
C GLY A 208 -11.18 -28.18 20.64
N SER A 209 -10.07 -28.00 21.36
CA SER A 209 -9.46 -26.68 21.57
C SER A 209 -8.89 -26.05 20.28
N SER A 210 -8.36 -26.87 19.38
CA SER A 210 -7.82 -26.42 18.09
C SER A 210 -8.92 -26.00 17.12
N ILE A 211 -10.12 -26.61 17.18
CA ILE A 211 -11.29 -26.20 16.39
C ILE A 211 -11.63 -24.71 16.62
N ALA A 212 -11.56 -24.22 17.86
CA ALA A 212 -11.83 -22.81 18.15
C ALA A 212 -10.80 -21.88 17.48
N ILE A 213 -9.51 -22.24 17.52
CA ILE A 213 -8.43 -21.50 16.87
C ILE A 213 -8.60 -21.54 15.35
N LEU A 214 -8.93 -22.70 14.76
CA LEU A 214 -9.19 -22.84 13.33
C LEU A 214 -10.38 -21.98 12.87
N ARG A 215 -11.46 -21.89 13.67
CA ARG A 215 -12.59 -20.96 13.42
C ARG A 215 -12.12 -19.51 13.43
N MET A 216 -11.30 -19.10 14.41
CA MET A 216 -10.72 -17.75 14.45
C MET A 216 -9.79 -17.48 13.27
N LEU A 217 -8.98 -18.45 12.84
CA LEU A 217 -8.12 -18.30 11.65
C LEU A 217 -8.93 -18.08 10.36
N ARG A 218 -10.20 -18.52 10.28
CA ARG A 218 -11.08 -18.18 9.15
C ARG A 218 -11.35 -16.69 9.05
N LEU A 219 -11.40 -15.94 10.17
CA LEU A 219 -11.55 -14.48 10.16
C LEU A 219 -10.40 -13.79 9.41
N MET A 220 -9.19 -14.35 9.38
CA MET A 220 -8.05 -13.74 8.68
C MET A 220 -8.29 -13.55 7.17
N ARG A 221 -9.31 -14.21 6.58
CA ARG A 221 -9.72 -13.92 5.18
C ARG A 221 -10.18 -12.48 4.97
N ILE A 222 -10.54 -11.73 6.01
CA ILE A 222 -10.79 -10.28 5.93
C ILE A 222 -9.56 -9.52 5.39
N MET A 223 -8.35 -10.03 5.63
CA MET A 223 -7.10 -9.47 5.10
C MET A 223 -6.99 -9.63 3.57
N LYS A 224 -7.76 -10.52 2.93
CA LYS A 224 -7.88 -10.56 1.46
C LYS A 224 -8.64 -9.35 0.92
N LEU A 225 -9.59 -8.79 1.69
CA LEU A 225 -10.26 -7.53 1.36
C LEU A 225 -9.29 -6.36 1.50
N VAL A 226 -8.45 -6.36 2.54
CA VAL A 226 -7.35 -5.39 2.74
C VAL A 226 -6.38 -5.39 1.56
N LYS A 227 -5.94 -6.55 1.07
CA LYS A 227 -5.07 -6.63 -0.13
C LYS A 227 -5.75 -6.05 -1.37
N ARG A 228 -7.04 -6.33 -1.55
CA ARG A 228 -7.76 -6.06 -2.81
C ARG A 228 -8.28 -4.63 -2.95
N ILE A 229 -8.47 -3.90 -1.86
CA ILE A 229 -8.80 -2.46 -1.90
C ILE A 229 -7.46 -1.69 -1.82
N PRO A 230 -6.93 -1.12 -2.92
CA PRO A 230 -5.58 -0.57 -2.95
C PRO A 230 -5.38 0.58 -1.96
N GLN A 231 -6.43 1.39 -1.74
CA GLN A 231 -6.45 2.46 -0.73
C GLN A 231 -6.23 1.91 0.69
N LEU A 232 -6.88 0.79 1.04
CA LEU A 232 -6.77 0.15 2.35
C LEU A 232 -5.41 -0.56 2.50
N TYR A 233 -4.89 -1.16 1.43
CA TYR A 233 -3.52 -1.67 1.37
C TYR A 233 -2.48 -0.56 1.63
N MET A 234 -2.61 0.60 0.97
CA MET A 234 -1.71 1.75 1.18
C MET A 234 -1.74 2.24 2.64
N ILE A 235 -2.93 2.36 3.25
CA ILE A 235 -3.07 2.73 4.67
C ILE A 235 -2.35 1.72 5.57
N VAL A 236 -2.53 0.42 5.35
CA VAL A 236 -1.88 -0.63 6.16
C VAL A 236 -0.36 -0.67 5.93
N MET A 237 0.12 -0.42 4.71
CA MET A 237 1.56 -0.27 4.46
C MET A 237 2.16 0.97 5.14
N GLY A 238 1.43 2.09 5.14
CA GLY A 238 1.81 3.31 5.86
C GLY A 238 1.90 3.09 7.36
N LEU A 239 0.90 2.40 7.94
CA LEU A 239 0.89 2.03 9.37
C LEU A 239 2.07 1.12 9.74
N ILE A 240 2.37 0.11 8.93
CA ILE A 240 3.53 -0.77 9.13
C ILE A 240 4.85 0.00 8.98
N GLY A 241 4.91 1.00 8.10
CA GLY A 241 6.02 1.95 7.99
C GLY A 241 6.23 2.75 9.27
N GLY A 242 5.15 3.35 9.82
CA GLY A 242 5.18 4.11 11.07
C GLY A 242 5.52 3.26 12.30
N LEU A 243 5.06 2.01 12.36
CA LEU A 243 5.42 1.07 13.42
C LEU A 243 6.95 0.82 13.49
N LYS A 244 7.67 0.92 12.36
CA LYS A 244 9.13 0.76 12.34
C LYS A 244 9.89 1.88 13.06
N SER A 245 9.40 3.13 13.03
CA SER A 245 10.02 4.22 13.80
C SER A 245 9.59 4.20 15.26
N ILE A 246 8.31 3.89 15.53
CA ILE A 246 7.77 3.69 16.88
C ILE A 246 8.51 2.60 17.65
N GLY A 247 9.04 1.56 16.98
CA GLY A 247 9.79 0.48 17.61
C GLY A 247 10.98 0.93 18.49
N TYR A 248 11.71 1.99 18.11
CA TYR A 248 12.79 2.53 18.94
C TYR A 248 12.28 3.26 20.18
N ILE A 249 11.16 3.97 20.06
CA ILE A 249 10.50 4.66 21.17
C ILE A 249 9.94 3.63 22.17
N MET A 250 9.35 2.55 21.67
CA MET A 250 8.87 1.43 22.50
C MET A 250 10.01 0.70 23.21
N LEU A 251 11.18 0.53 22.57
CA LEU A 251 12.37 -0.05 23.21
C LEU A 251 12.90 0.85 24.34
N LEU A 252 12.95 2.17 24.12
CA LEU A 252 13.34 3.14 25.14
C LEU A 252 12.34 3.14 26.32
N LEU A 253 11.04 3.15 26.03
CA LEU A 253 9.99 3.11 27.04
C LEU A 253 10.03 1.80 27.86
N PHE A 254 10.28 0.67 27.21
CA PHE A 254 10.48 -0.63 27.87
C PHE A 254 11.68 -0.61 28.83
N LEU A 255 12.82 -0.03 28.41
CA LEU A 255 13.99 0.13 29.27
C LEU A 255 13.70 1.04 30.47
N VAL A 256 12.98 2.14 30.26
CA VAL A 256 12.54 3.05 31.33
C VAL A 256 11.64 2.32 32.33
N PHE A 257 10.62 1.59 31.88
CA PHE A 257 9.77 0.79 32.77
C PHE A 257 10.56 -0.32 33.48
N TYR A 258 11.57 -0.93 32.85
CA TYR A 258 12.40 -1.95 33.49
C TYR A 258 13.22 -1.37 34.66
N LEU A 259 13.83 -0.20 34.47
CA LEU A 259 14.58 0.50 35.52
C LEU A 259 13.67 0.97 36.66
N TYR A 260 12.50 1.55 36.35
CA TYR A 260 11.53 1.93 37.37
C TYR A 260 10.87 0.73 38.05
N ALA A 261 10.69 -0.41 37.38
CA ALA A 261 10.15 -1.62 37.98
C ALA A 261 11.09 -2.19 39.04
N ILE A 262 12.39 -2.29 38.74
CA ILE A 262 13.42 -2.71 39.72
C ILE A 262 13.47 -1.71 40.88
N SER A 263 13.48 -0.41 40.59
CA SER A 263 13.52 0.64 41.62
C SER A 263 12.29 0.62 42.52
N GLY A 264 11.10 0.40 41.94
CA GLY A 264 9.83 0.32 42.66
C GLY A 264 9.69 -0.95 43.49
N MET A 265 10.26 -2.08 43.05
CA MET A 265 10.39 -3.26 43.91
C MET A 265 11.23 -2.95 45.16
N TYR A 266 12.43 -2.38 45.00
CA TYR A 266 13.27 -2.03 46.16
C TYR A 266 12.66 -0.98 47.11
N ALA A 267 11.73 -0.14 46.63
CA ALA A 267 11.08 0.89 47.44
C ALA A 267 9.73 0.46 48.07
N TRP A 268 8.95 -0.39 47.39
CA TRP A 268 7.55 -0.66 47.77
C TRP A 268 7.14 -2.14 47.82
N GLN A 269 8.02 -3.11 47.50
CA GLN A 269 7.65 -4.54 47.48
C GLN A 269 7.01 -5.03 48.79
N ASP A 270 7.49 -4.58 49.95
CA ASP A 270 6.98 -5.00 51.27
C ASP A 270 5.65 -4.31 51.65
N ASN A 271 5.37 -3.13 51.08
CA ASN A 271 4.14 -2.37 51.31
C ASN A 271 3.03 -2.73 50.30
N ASP A 272 3.40 -3.02 49.06
CA ASP A 272 2.51 -3.42 47.97
C ASP A 272 3.04 -4.66 47.24
N THR A 273 2.79 -5.81 47.87
CA THR A 273 3.06 -7.15 47.32
C THR A 273 2.11 -7.55 46.18
N PHE A 274 1.16 -6.70 45.79
CA PHE A 274 0.28 -6.96 44.65
C PHE A 274 0.88 -6.37 43.37
N HIS A 275 1.22 -5.08 43.38
CA HIS A 275 1.77 -4.36 42.24
C HIS A 275 3.28 -4.51 42.05
N PHE A 276 4.05 -4.66 43.13
CA PHE A 276 5.53 -4.71 43.10
C PHE A 276 6.11 -6.08 43.47
N ARG A 277 5.36 -7.18 43.27
CA ARG A 277 5.82 -8.54 43.61
C ARG A 277 6.97 -9.06 42.75
N SER A 278 7.06 -8.64 41.49
CA SER A 278 8.06 -9.12 40.53
C SER A 278 8.15 -8.18 39.33
N VAL A 279 9.31 -8.11 38.68
CA VAL A 279 9.59 -7.16 37.59
C VAL A 279 8.53 -7.16 36.49
N PRO A 280 8.03 -8.30 35.97
CA PRO A 280 6.99 -8.29 34.93
C PRO A 280 5.65 -7.69 35.40
N ILE A 281 5.29 -7.89 36.67
CA ILE A 281 4.06 -7.31 37.25
C ILE A 281 4.26 -5.81 37.48
N ALA A 282 5.39 -5.40 38.05
CA ALA A 282 5.72 -3.99 38.24
C ALA A 282 5.80 -3.21 36.90
N MET A 283 6.29 -3.83 35.82
CA MET A 283 6.26 -3.23 34.48
C MET A 283 4.83 -3.06 33.93
N ILE A 284 3.91 -4.00 34.23
CA ILE A 284 2.48 -3.86 33.86
C ILE A 284 1.81 -2.75 34.70
N THR A 285 2.10 -2.66 36.00
CA THR A 285 1.65 -1.56 36.87
C THR A 285 2.12 -0.21 36.33
N LEU A 286 3.42 -0.08 36.03
CA LEU A 286 4.01 1.15 35.49
C LEU A 286 3.44 1.52 34.11
N PHE A 287 3.13 0.53 33.26
CA PHE A 287 2.44 0.78 32.01
C PHE A 287 1.04 1.36 32.24
N ARG A 288 0.22 0.76 33.12
CA ARG A 288 -1.10 1.30 33.49
C ARG A 288 -1.03 2.73 34.00
N MET A 289 -0.14 2.97 34.98
CA MET A 289 0.13 4.30 35.52
C MET A 289 0.55 5.29 34.43
N SER A 290 1.39 4.90 33.46
CA SER A 290 1.78 5.75 32.34
C SER A 290 0.63 6.07 31.36
N THR A 291 -0.33 5.16 31.22
CA THR A 291 -1.57 5.39 30.47
C THR A 291 -2.64 6.15 31.26
N LEU A 292 -2.34 6.53 32.51
CA LEU A 292 -3.28 7.12 33.48
C LEU A 292 -4.50 6.23 33.77
N GLU A 293 -4.41 4.92 33.46
CA GLU A 293 -5.44 3.92 33.69
C GLU A 293 -5.31 3.40 35.12
N ASN A 294 -6.35 3.60 35.93
CA ASN A 294 -6.47 3.02 37.28
C ASN A 294 -5.23 3.23 38.19
N TRP A 295 -4.60 4.42 38.10
CA TRP A 295 -3.31 4.72 38.74
C TRP A 295 -3.38 5.07 40.24
N ALA A 296 -4.60 5.29 40.75
CA ALA A 296 -4.85 5.80 42.10
C ALA A 296 -5.32 4.72 43.10
N THR A 297 -5.17 3.44 42.76
CA THR A 297 -5.60 2.26 43.53
C THR A 297 -4.59 1.13 43.42
#